data_AF-A0A7C5S3X8-F1
#
_entry.id   AF-A0A7C5S3X8-F1
#
_cell.length_a   1.000
_cell.length_b   1.000
_cell.length_c   1.000
_cell.angle_alpha   90.00
_cell.angle_beta   90.00
_cell.angle_gamma   90.00
#
_symmetry.space_group_name_H-M   'P 1'
#
loop_
_entity.id
_entity.type
_entity.pdbx_description
1 polymer ?
#
loop_
_entity_poly.entity_id
_entity_poly.type
_entity_poly.pdbx_seq_one_letter_code
_entity_poly.pdbx_strand_id
1 'polypeptide(L)' 'IDEFGLDIPKYNRNNHFFQPNFHDHIIRNDAEHQRIKEYIIENPVKWHNDKFNPLKNNIEE' A
#
# COMPACT_ATOMS: atom_id res chain seq x y z
N ILE A 1 -23.27 -4.43 5.74
CA ILE A 1 -23.45 -2.97 5.57
C ILE A 1 -22.44 -2.38 6.52
N ASP A 2 -21.54 -1.53 6.02
CA ASP A 2 -20.54 -0.90 6.87
C ASP A 2 -21.23 -0.10 8.00
N GLU A 3 -20.50 0.19 9.07
CA GLU A 3 -21.02 0.89 10.26
C GLU A 3 -21.56 2.30 9.92
N PHE A 4 -21.22 2.82 8.75
CA PHE A 4 -21.58 4.16 8.28
C PHE A 4 -22.73 4.18 7.28
N GLY A 5 -23.28 3.02 6.88
CA GLY A 5 -24.42 2.94 5.96
C GLY A 5 -24.15 3.59 4.60
N LEU A 6 -22.89 3.57 4.14
CA LEU A 6 -22.52 4.20 2.88
C LEU A 6 -23.09 3.37 1.72
N ASP A 7 -23.64 4.05 0.70
CA ASP A 7 -24.17 3.42 -0.51
C ASP A 7 -23.02 2.99 -1.44
N ILE A 8 -22.19 2.08 -0.94
CA ILE A 8 -21.04 1.52 -1.64
C ILE A 8 -21.41 0.09 -2.05
N PRO A 9 -21.48 -0.22 -3.35
CA PRO A 9 -21.73 -1.58 -3.79
C PRO A 9 -20.66 -2.52 -3.21
N LYS A 10 -21.10 -3.63 -2.61
CA LYS A 10 -20.27 -4.63 -1.92
C LYS A 10 -19.05 -5.11 -2.72
N TYR A 11 -19.11 -5.01 -4.05
CA TYR A 11 -18.02 -5.32 -4.97
C TYR A 11 -17.96 -4.27 -6.07
N ASN A 12 -17.50 -3.07 -5.75
CA ASN A 12 -17.19 -2.10 -6.78
C ASN A 12 -15.84 -2.48 -7.42
N ARG A 13 -15.83 -3.04 -8.65
CA ARG A 13 -14.57 -3.21 -9.42
C ARG A 13 -13.92 -1.87 -9.76
N ASN A 14 -14.69 -0.78 -9.74
CA ASN A 14 -14.24 0.60 -9.85
C ASN A 14 -14.07 1.24 -8.47
N ASN A 15 -13.81 0.45 -7.42
CA ASN A 15 -13.50 0.98 -6.11
C ASN A 15 -12.14 1.69 -6.17
N HIS A 16 -12.17 3.03 -6.22
CA HIS A 16 -10.98 3.87 -6.26
C HIS A 16 -10.13 3.80 -4.97
N PHE A 17 -10.65 3.20 -3.88
CA PHE A 17 -9.90 3.03 -2.64
C PHE A 17 -8.91 1.87 -2.69
N PHE A 18 -9.13 0.87 -3.56
CA PHE A 18 -8.22 -0.27 -3.69
C PHE A 18 -7.48 -0.21 -5.02
N GLN A 19 -6.16 -0.37 -4.95
CA GLN A 19 -5.37 -0.64 -6.14
C GLN A 19 -5.70 -2.07 -6.65
N PRO A 20 -5.92 -2.27 -7.96
CA PRO A 20 -6.05 -3.61 -8.53
C PRO A 20 -4.78 -4.44 -8.32
N ASN A 21 -4.95 -5.69 -7.88
CA ASN A 21 -3.89 -6.62 -7.49
C ASN A 21 -3.11 -6.18 -6.25
N PHE A 22 -2.32 -7.08 -5.69
CA PHE A 22 -1.46 -6.82 -4.54
C PHE A 22 -0.13 -7.56 -4.69
N HIS A 23 0.90 -7.05 -4.00
CA HIS A 23 2.17 -7.75 -3.89
C HIS A 23 2.03 -8.86 -2.85
N ASP A 24 2.29 -10.10 -3.26
CA ASP A 24 2.31 -11.27 -2.38
C ASP A 24 3.72 -11.86 -2.33
N HIS A 25 4.15 -12.29 -1.14
CA HIS A 25 5.47 -12.86 -0.90
C HIS A 25 5.45 -13.84 0.28
N ILE A 26 5.89 -15.07 0.04
CA ILE A 26 5.99 -16.11 1.07
C ILE A 26 7.34 -16.01 1.76
N ILE A 27 7.33 -15.72 3.07
CA ILE A 27 8.51 -15.65 3.92
C ILE A 27 8.99 -17.07 4.28
N ARG A 28 10.19 -17.45 3.83
CA ARG A 28 10.70 -18.83 3.95
C ARG A 28 11.78 -19.01 5.02
N ASN A 29 12.34 -17.91 5.53
CA ASN A 29 13.42 -17.95 6.52
C ASN A 29 13.43 -16.67 7.37
N ASP A 30 14.17 -16.73 8.49
CA ASP A 30 14.24 -15.63 9.46
C ASP A 30 14.92 -14.37 8.93
N ALA A 31 15.90 -14.50 8.03
CA ALA A 31 16.59 -13.35 7.45
C ALA A 31 15.65 -12.54 6.56
N GLU A 32 14.79 -13.21 5.81
CA GLU A 32 13.73 -12.59 5.00
C GLU A 32 12.66 -11.93 5.88
N HIS A 33 12.22 -12.62 6.93
CA HIS A 33 11.30 -12.07 7.92
C HIS A 33 11.82 -10.75 8.52
N GLN A 34 13.10 -10.74 8.93
CA GLN A 34 13.71 -9.56 9.52
C GLN A 34 13.77 -8.38 8.55
N ARG A 35 14.15 -8.62 7.29
CA ARG A 35 14.20 -7.58 6.25
C ARG A 35 12.81 -6.99 5.96
N ILE A 36 11.79 -7.82 5.87
CA ILE A 36 10.41 -7.36 5.58
C ILE A 36 9.86 -6.58 6.77
N LYS A 37 10.13 -7.05 8.00
CA LYS A 37 9.77 -6.32 9.22
C LYS A 37 10.43 -4.93 9.26
N GLU A 38 11.73 -4.86 9.00
CA GLU A 38 12.46 -3.58 8.93
C GLU A 38 11.90 -2.68 7.83
N TYR A 39 11.63 -3.22 6.64
CA TYR A 39 11.01 -2.48 5.55
C TYR A 39 9.68 -1.85 5.96
N ILE A 40 8.78 -2.62 6.61
CA ILE A 40 7.47 -2.12 7.06
C ILE A 40 7.63 -0.97 8.08
N ILE A 41 8.57 -1.11 9.03
CA ILE A 41 8.82 -0.10 10.07
C ILE A 41 9.39 1.18 9.45
N GLU A 42 10.31 1.06 8.51
CA GLU A 42 11.01 2.20 7.92
C GLU A 42 10.23 2.88 6.79
N ASN A 43 9.29 2.19 6.15
CA ASN A 43 8.56 2.69 4.97
C ASN A 43 7.88 4.05 5.19
N PRO A 44 7.19 4.34 6.32
CA PRO A 44 6.56 5.63 6.54
C PRO A 44 7.56 6.81 6.47
N VAL A 45 8.77 6.62 7.00
CA VAL A 45 9.83 7.64 6.97
C VAL A 45 10.44 7.77 5.56
N LYS A 46 10.56 6.65 4.84
CA LYS A 46 11.11 6.61 3.48
C LYS A 46 10.12 7.08 2.41
N TRP A 47 8.82 7.11 2.72
CA TRP A 47 7.74 7.39 1.76
C TRP A 47 7.90 8.73 1.03
N HIS A 48 8.41 9.76 1.70
CA HIS A 48 8.61 11.08 1.09
C HIS A 48 9.50 11.01 -0.17
N ASN A 49 10.51 10.13 -0.17
CA ASN A 49 11.46 9.99 -1.27
C ASN A 49 11.11 8.85 -2.23
N ASP A 50 10.03 8.12 -1.98
CA ASP A 50 9.63 6.97 -2.77
C ASP A 50 9.16 7.38 -4.18
N LYS A 51 9.49 6.57 -5.18
CA LYS A 51 9.13 6.82 -6.59
C LYS A 51 7.63 6.69 -6.88
N PHE A 52 6.90 5.97 -6.02
CA PHE A 52 5.45 5.80 -6.14
C PHE A 52 4.69 6.84 -5.32
N ASN A 53 5.38 7.74 -4.63
CA ASN A 53 4.72 8.84 -3.92
C ASN A 53 4.16 9.85 -4.93
N PRO A 54 2.83 10.02 -5.01
CA PRO A 54 2.21 10.92 -5.98
C PRO A 54 2.60 12.39 -5.77
N LEU A 55 3.02 12.78 -4.56
CA LEU A 55 3.48 14.13 -4.27
C LEU A 55 4.86 14.43 -4.86
N LYS A 56 5.68 13.40 -5.11
CA LYS A 56 7.02 13.56 -5.67
C LYS A 56 7.00 13.86 -7.17
N ASN A 57 6.08 13.21 -7.90
CA ASN A 57 5.94 13.38 -9.34
C ASN A 57 5.44 14.77 -9.76
N ASN A 58 4.88 15.56 -8.82
CA ASN A 58 4.36 16.90 -9.09
C ASN A 58 5.39 18.02 -8.90
N ILE A 59 6.64 17.70 -8.52
CA ILE A 59 7.70 18.69 -8.23
C ILE A 59 8.78 18.70 -9.34
N GLU A 60 8.79 17.71 -10.23
CA GLU A 60 9.76 17.57 -11.32
C GLU A 60 9.22 18.02 -12.71
N GLU A 61 8.07 18.71 -12.77
CA GLU A 61 7.54 19.40 -13.97
C GLU A 61 7.68 20.94 -13.89
#